data_AF-A0A5M8PTI3-F1
#
_entry.id   AF-A0A5M8PTI3-F1
#
_cell.length_a   1.000
_cell.length_b   1.000
_cell.length_c   1.000
_cell.angle_alpha   90.00
_cell.angle_beta   90.00
_cell.angle_gamma   90.00
#
_symmetry.space_group_name_H-M   'P 1'
#
loop_
_entity.id
_entity.type
_entity.pdbx_description
1 polymer ?
#
loop_
_entity_poly.entity_id
_entity_poly.type
_entity_poly.pdbx_seq_one_letter_code
_entity_poly.pdbx_strand_id
1 'polypeptide(L)'
;MTSKRPNGLPKFSNLPLGKGDPPYSAWGLYGMDDGLGTLNRLTDDLVLKAAKQEIQTGIRISLNWPLDAQSKPLFGRQGFHKTIYHRAPRIDVWTFNTQSSSQWDGLRHFAYQKEQKFNNGVSMEDIHGEHKSDVNGIHAWAEKGIVGRGVLLGFDAWRHANNIPYEPFRTGSITLNQLKAVAAAQGTDIKFGDVLLIRSGYVRTFGGLSEAEIEVNASEKPPLLSGEEQSEDVLE
;
A
#
# COMPACT_ATOMS: atom_id res chain seq x y z
N MET A 1 22.87 -15.59 19.41
CA MET A 1 21.50 -16.15 19.34
C MET A 1 20.60 -15.04 18.81
N THR A 2 20.09 -15.14 17.59
CA THR A 2 19.21 -14.11 17.03
C THR A 2 17.87 -14.15 17.76
N SER A 3 17.46 -13.03 18.38
CA SER A 3 16.17 -12.98 19.07
C SER A 3 15.06 -13.02 18.02
N LYS A 4 14.43 -14.18 17.84
CA LYS A 4 13.24 -14.33 16.99
C LYS A 4 12.05 -13.68 17.70
N ARG A 5 11.21 -12.98 16.95
CA ARG A 5 9.88 -12.54 17.40
C ARG A 5 9.00 -13.79 17.62
N PRO A 6 7.88 -13.69 18.36
CA PRO A 6 6.98 -14.83 18.63
C PRO A 6 6.48 -15.58 17.37
N ASN A 7 6.52 -14.92 16.21
CA ASN A 7 6.18 -15.48 14.90
C ASN A 7 7.35 -16.21 14.20
N GLY A 8 8.50 -16.39 14.86
CA GLY A 8 9.68 -17.06 14.32
C GLY A 8 10.56 -16.20 13.39
N LEU A 9 10.13 -15.00 13.00
CA LEU A 9 10.92 -14.08 12.18
C LEU A 9 11.95 -13.32 13.03
N PRO A 10 13.13 -12.99 12.48
CA PRO A 10 14.07 -12.11 13.17
C PRO A 10 13.47 -10.72 13.39
N LYS A 11 13.96 -10.00 14.40
CA LYS A 11 13.77 -8.54 14.48
C LYS A 11 14.41 -7.85 13.28
N PHE A 12 13.98 -6.63 12.98
CA PHE A 12 14.49 -5.85 11.85
C PHE A 12 16.01 -5.65 11.96
N SER A 13 16.47 -5.26 13.15
CA SER A 13 17.88 -5.15 13.55
C SER A 13 18.71 -6.43 13.37
N ASN A 14 18.06 -7.58 13.21
CA ASN A 14 18.68 -8.89 13.04
C ASN A 14 18.41 -9.51 11.66
N LEU A 15 17.89 -8.72 10.69
CA LEU A 15 17.66 -9.21 9.33
C LEU A 15 18.98 -9.59 8.66
N PRO A 16 18.96 -10.59 7.75
CA PRO A 16 20.14 -11.02 7.03
C PRO A 16 20.50 -10.00 5.94
N LEU A 17 21.01 -8.84 6.32
CA LEU A 17 21.48 -7.84 5.37
C LEU A 17 22.81 -8.29 4.75
N GLY A 18 22.83 -8.42 3.43
CA GLY A 18 24.03 -8.64 2.65
C GLY A 18 24.93 -7.40 2.61
N LYS A 19 26.22 -7.62 2.37
CA LYS A 19 27.17 -6.52 2.14
C LYS A 19 26.77 -5.79 0.85
N GLY A 20 26.27 -4.57 0.97
CA GLY A 20 25.84 -3.73 -0.16
C GLY A 20 24.33 -3.65 -0.37
N ASP A 21 23.53 -4.31 0.47
CA ASP A 21 22.08 -4.13 0.46
C ASP A 21 21.71 -2.69 0.84
N PRO A 22 20.65 -2.12 0.26
CA PRO A 22 20.18 -0.80 0.63
C PRO A 22 19.79 -0.73 2.11
N PRO A 23 19.91 0.44 2.74
CA PRO A 23 19.51 0.62 4.13
C PRO A 23 18.03 0.30 4.31
N TYR A 24 17.70 -0.20 5.50
CA TYR A 24 16.33 -0.54 5.90
C TYR A 24 15.61 -1.54 4.96
N SER A 25 16.36 -2.39 4.26
CA SER A 25 15.80 -3.47 3.46
C SER A 25 15.51 -4.73 4.29
N ALA A 26 14.66 -5.62 3.77
CA ALA A 26 14.41 -6.95 4.31
C ALA A 26 14.72 -8.03 3.26
N TRP A 27 15.72 -7.77 2.42
CA TRP A 27 16.07 -8.65 1.31
C TRP A 27 16.59 -9.99 1.81
N GLY A 28 16.28 -11.04 1.06
CA GLY A 28 16.62 -12.42 1.41
C GLY A 28 15.84 -13.00 2.60
N LEU A 29 14.96 -12.24 3.29
CA LEU A 29 14.18 -12.74 4.44
C LEU A 29 13.37 -13.99 4.10
N TYR A 30 12.79 -14.04 2.89
CA TYR A 30 12.03 -15.20 2.38
C TYR A 30 12.75 -15.91 1.23
N GLY A 31 14.06 -15.68 1.07
CA GLY A 31 14.84 -16.13 -0.09
C GLY A 31 15.00 -15.03 -1.16
N MET A 32 16.05 -15.16 -1.97
CA MET A 32 16.38 -14.16 -3.00
C MET A 32 15.46 -14.22 -4.21
N ASP A 33 14.86 -15.39 -4.49
CA ASP A 33 13.91 -15.58 -5.59
C ASP A 33 12.46 -15.25 -5.18
N ASP A 34 12.25 -14.72 -3.96
CA ASP A 34 10.91 -14.36 -3.47
C ASP A 34 10.30 -13.18 -4.25
N GLY A 35 9.07 -13.36 -4.70
CA GLY A 35 8.24 -12.34 -5.36
C GLY A 35 7.06 -11.83 -4.52
N LEU A 36 6.87 -12.33 -3.30
CA LEU A 36 5.72 -12.00 -2.44
C LEU A 36 6.04 -10.94 -1.38
N GLY A 37 7.29 -10.83 -0.93
CA GLY A 37 7.68 -9.90 0.12
C GLY A 37 6.94 -10.16 1.44
N THR A 38 6.39 -9.12 2.04
CA THR A 38 5.65 -9.25 3.32
C THR A 38 4.32 -9.99 3.20
N LEU A 39 3.82 -10.25 1.99
CA LEU A 39 2.64 -11.12 1.80
C LEU A 39 2.91 -12.57 2.23
N ASN A 40 4.18 -13.00 2.34
CA ASN A 40 4.53 -14.28 2.96
C ASN A 40 4.05 -14.43 4.41
N ARG A 41 3.69 -13.32 5.08
CA ARG A 41 3.08 -13.31 6.42
C ARG A 41 1.62 -13.79 6.42
N LEU A 42 0.96 -13.79 5.26
CA LEU A 42 -0.42 -14.25 5.08
C LEU A 42 -0.44 -15.77 4.88
N THR A 43 -0.03 -16.50 5.92
CA THR A 43 0.02 -17.96 5.86
C THR A 43 -1.39 -18.56 5.85
N ASP A 44 -1.52 -19.76 5.28
CA ASP A 44 -2.81 -20.44 5.15
C ASP A 44 -3.50 -20.63 6.53
N ASP A 45 -2.72 -20.92 7.58
CA ASP A 45 -3.21 -21.03 8.97
C ASP A 45 -3.76 -19.70 9.51
N LEU A 46 -3.07 -18.58 9.23
CA LEU A 46 -3.52 -17.26 9.67
C LEU A 46 -4.76 -16.82 8.90
N VAL A 47 -4.82 -17.08 7.60
CA VAL A 47 -5.98 -16.81 6.76
C VAL A 47 -7.19 -17.62 7.22
N LEU A 48 -7.02 -18.92 7.45
CA LEU A 48 -8.09 -19.79 7.94
C LEU A 48 -8.58 -19.36 9.34
N LYS A 49 -7.66 -19.00 10.23
CA LYS A 49 -8.00 -18.48 11.57
C LYS A 49 -8.79 -17.18 11.47
N ALA A 50 -8.33 -16.23 10.67
CA ALA A 50 -9.01 -14.94 10.45
C ALA A 50 -10.42 -15.16 9.89
N ALA A 51 -10.57 -16.01 8.87
CA ALA A 51 -11.88 -16.33 8.29
C ALA A 51 -12.86 -16.90 9.33
N LYS A 52 -12.40 -17.83 10.18
CA LYS A 52 -13.23 -18.45 11.23
C LYS A 52 -13.60 -17.49 12.36
N GLN A 53 -12.71 -16.54 12.69
CA GLN A 53 -12.89 -15.65 13.84
C GLN A 53 -13.59 -14.35 13.49
N GLU A 54 -13.30 -13.76 12.33
CA GLU A 54 -13.74 -12.40 12.00
C GLU A 54 -15.03 -12.37 11.18
N ILE A 55 -15.34 -13.40 10.38
CA ILE A 55 -16.57 -13.46 9.58
C ILE A 55 -17.74 -13.95 10.45
N GLN A 56 -18.44 -13.02 11.10
CA GLN A 56 -19.59 -13.32 11.98
C GLN A 56 -20.94 -12.94 11.37
N THR A 57 -20.99 -11.89 10.53
CA THR A 57 -22.27 -11.28 10.07
C THR A 57 -22.53 -11.44 8.58
N GLY A 58 -21.50 -11.77 7.78
CA GLY A 58 -21.58 -11.82 6.32
C GLY A 58 -21.73 -10.45 5.63
N ILE A 59 -21.64 -9.33 6.37
CA ILE A 59 -21.66 -7.98 5.79
C ILE A 59 -20.42 -7.77 4.93
N ARG A 60 -20.60 -7.15 3.76
CA ARG A 60 -19.53 -6.85 2.81
C ARG A 60 -19.50 -5.36 2.52
N ILE A 61 -18.32 -4.76 2.59
CA ILE A 61 -18.07 -3.35 2.28
C ILE A 61 -17.01 -3.30 1.19
N SER A 62 -17.34 -2.66 0.06
CA SER A 62 -16.36 -2.39 -0.99
C SER A 62 -15.41 -1.28 -0.56
N LEU A 63 -14.10 -1.49 -0.74
CA LEU A 63 -13.07 -0.47 -0.54
C LEU A 63 -12.61 0.17 -1.85
N ASN A 64 -13.26 -0.18 -2.98
CA ASN A 64 -12.92 0.37 -4.28
C ASN A 64 -13.46 1.79 -4.41
N TRP A 65 -12.58 2.70 -4.82
CA TRP A 65 -12.93 4.01 -5.33
C TRP A 65 -13.24 3.90 -6.83
N PRO A 66 -14.20 4.68 -7.38
CA PRO A 66 -14.46 4.66 -8.81
C PRO A 66 -13.20 4.98 -9.64
N LEU A 67 -13.06 4.37 -10.81
CA LEU A 67 -11.90 4.56 -11.67
C LEU A 67 -11.80 6.00 -12.22
N ASP A 68 -12.94 6.67 -12.33
CA ASP A 68 -13.10 8.06 -12.77
C ASP A 68 -13.16 9.06 -11.61
N ALA A 69 -12.93 8.62 -10.37
CA ALA A 69 -13.09 9.50 -9.21
C ALA A 69 -12.03 10.60 -9.12
N GLN A 70 -10.84 10.38 -9.69
CA GLN A 70 -9.82 11.42 -9.87
C GLN A 70 -9.99 12.06 -11.25
N SER A 71 -10.59 13.25 -11.33
CA SER A 71 -10.69 14.01 -12.58
C SER A 71 -9.32 14.40 -13.14
N LYS A 72 -8.34 14.63 -12.24
CA LYS A 72 -6.93 14.90 -12.56
C LYS A 72 -6.03 14.05 -11.67
N PRO A 73 -5.55 12.90 -12.16
CA PRO A 73 -4.60 12.09 -11.40
C PRO A 73 -3.31 12.84 -11.09
N LEU A 74 -2.80 12.63 -9.88
CA LEU A 74 -1.54 13.20 -9.44
C LEU A 74 -0.33 12.58 -10.19
N PHE A 75 0.85 13.20 -10.03
CA PHE A 75 2.12 12.75 -10.65
C PHE A 75 2.10 12.72 -12.18
N GLY A 76 1.23 13.53 -12.82
CA GLY A 76 1.10 13.58 -14.27
C GLY A 76 0.58 12.28 -14.90
N ARG A 77 -0.11 11.44 -14.12
CA ARG A 77 -0.67 10.17 -14.59
C ARG A 77 -1.85 10.38 -15.54
N GLN A 78 -2.05 9.42 -16.43
CA GLN A 78 -3.17 9.43 -17.36
C GLN A 78 -4.49 9.19 -16.62
N GLY A 79 -5.50 10.00 -16.92
CA GLY A 79 -6.88 9.80 -16.46
C GLY A 79 -7.50 8.51 -16.99
N PHE A 80 -8.53 8.03 -16.29
CA PHE A 80 -9.36 6.93 -16.77
C PHE A 80 -10.16 7.36 -17.99
N HIS A 81 -10.10 6.56 -19.05
CA HIS A 81 -10.88 6.75 -20.27
C HIS A 81 -11.65 5.47 -20.59
N LYS A 82 -12.96 5.62 -20.79
CA LYS A 82 -13.87 4.53 -21.18
C LYS A 82 -14.54 4.85 -22.50
N THR A 83 -14.32 3.98 -23.50
CA THR A 83 -15.00 4.03 -24.79
C THR A 83 -16.03 2.92 -24.87
N ILE A 84 -17.29 3.28 -25.07
CA ILE A 84 -18.38 2.31 -25.27
C ILE A 84 -18.67 2.23 -26.77
N TYR A 85 -18.58 1.03 -27.35
CA TYR A 85 -18.86 0.82 -28.76
C TYR A 85 -20.33 0.46 -28.97
N HIS A 86 -21.03 1.25 -29.76
CA HIS A 86 -22.43 1.05 -30.13
C HIS A 86 -22.58 0.00 -31.24
N ARG A 87 -22.01 -1.20 -31.07
CA ARG A 87 -22.21 -2.36 -31.96
C ARG A 87 -22.80 -3.52 -31.15
N ALA A 88 -23.79 -4.22 -31.69
CA ALA A 88 -24.35 -5.40 -31.04
C ALA A 88 -23.43 -6.62 -31.24
N PRO A 89 -23.18 -7.46 -30.21
CA PRO A 89 -23.40 -7.20 -28.77
C PRO A 89 -22.36 -6.20 -28.22
N ARG A 90 -22.79 -5.28 -27.33
CA ARG A 90 -21.99 -4.12 -26.90
C ARG A 90 -20.71 -4.54 -26.19
N ILE A 91 -19.62 -3.83 -26.49
CA ILE A 91 -18.30 -3.97 -25.85
C ILE A 91 -17.79 -2.58 -25.44
N ASP A 92 -16.93 -2.52 -24.44
CA ASP A 92 -16.20 -1.31 -24.05
C ASP A 92 -14.68 -1.56 -24.01
N VAL A 93 -13.92 -0.47 -24.15
CA VAL A 93 -12.46 -0.46 -23.99
C VAL A 93 -12.12 0.59 -22.95
N TRP A 94 -11.31 0.19 -21.97
CA TRP A 94 -10.83 1.08 -20.92
C TRP A 94 -9.33 1.27 -21.06
N THR A 95 -8.89 2.52 -20.95
CA THR A 95 -7.48 2.89 -20.89
C THR A 95 -7.27 3.69 -19.61
N PHE A 96 -6.33 3.27 -18.78
CA PHE A 96 -6.05 3.94 -17.52
C PHE A 96 -4.65 3.63 -17.03
N ASN A 97 -4.12 4.52 -16.20
CA ASN A 97 -2.91 4.25 -15.44
C ASN A 97 -3.27 3.46 -14.17
N THR A 98 -2.55 2.36 -13.92
CA THR A 98 -2.85 1.42 -12.81
C THR A 98 -2.64 2.01 -11.42
N GLN A 99 -2.12 3.23 -11.30
CA GLN A 99 -1.91 3.99 -10.06
C GLN A 99 -2.84 5.21 -9.92
N SER A 100 -4.03 5.20 -10.54
CA SER A 100 -4.94 6.36 -10.58
C SER A 100 -6.24 6.20 -9.79
N SER A 101 -6.46 5.04 -9.16
CA SER A 101 -7.63 4.78 -8.30
C SER A 101 -7.25 3.74 -7.22
N SER A 102 -8.20 3.06 -6.59
CA SER A 102 -7.89 1.95 -5.66
C SER A 102 -6.93 0.96 -6.29
N GLN A 103 -5.79 0.74 -5.63
CA GLN A 103 -4.63 0.07 -6.23
C GLN A 103 -3.84 -0.73 -5.19
N TRP A 104 -3.00 -1.63 -5.71
CA TRP A 104 -1.88 -2.23 -4.99
C TRP A 104 -0.59 -1.84 -5.68
N ASP A 105 0.38 -1.35 -4.91
CA ASP A 105 1.71 -1.05 -5.40
C ASP A 105 2.62 -2.26 -5.17
N GLY A 106 2.87 -3.02 -6.24
CA GLY A 106 3.73 -4.21 -6.18
C GLY A 106 5.21 -3.85 -5.99
N LEU A 107 6.05 -4.88 -5.86
CA LEU A 107 7.49 -4.75 -5.60
C LEU A 107 8.31 -4.06 -6.72
N ARG A 108 7.69 -3.83 -7.88
CA ARG A 108 8.23 -3.05 -9.01
C ARG A 108 7.84 -1.56 -8.98
N HIS A 109 6.99 -1.12 -8.06
CA HIS A 109 6.41 0.23 -8.14
C HIS A 109 7.43 1.33 -7.83
N PHE A 110 8.27 1.12 -6.82
CA PHE A 110 9.19 2.14 -6.35
C PHE A 110 10.54 1.51 -5.93
N ALA A 111 11.59 1.83 -6.66
CA ALA A 111 12.95 1.37 -6.38
C ALA A 111 13.63 2.24 -5.31
N TYR A 112 14.68 1.69 -4.71
CA TYR A 112 15.70 2.51 -4.06
C TYR A 112 16.35 3.42 -5.11
N GLN A 113 16.23 4.74 -4.92
CA GLN A 113 16.62 5.72 -5.94
C GLN A 113 18.14 5.80 -6.14
N LYS A 114 18.90 5.73 -5.04
CA LYS A 114 20.36 5.81 -5.06
C LYS A 114 20.99 4.54 -5.63
N GLU A 115 20.52 3.38 -5.19
CA GLU A 115 21.03 2.07 -5.61
C GLU A 115 20.45 1.61 -6.95
N GLN A 116 19.34 2.21 -7.40
CA GLN A 116 18.60 1.85 -8.62
C GLN A 116 18.16 0.38 -8.65
N LYS A 117 17.78 -0.13 -7.48
CA LYS A 117 17.35 -1.52 -7.29
C LYS A 117 15.96 -1.61 -6.67
N PHE A 118 15.20 -2.58 -7.15
CA PHE A 118 13.94 -3.04 -6.58
C PHE A 118 14.20 -4.16 -5.55
N ASN A 119 13.12 -4.72 -4.99
CA ASN A 119 13.20 -5.80 -4.01
C ASN A 119 14.15 -6.93 -4.45
N ASN A 120 14.95 -7.44 -3.50
CA ASN A 120 15.94 -8.51 -3.72
C ASN A 120 16.98 -8.22 -4.83
N GLY A 121 17.35 -6.95 -5.03
CA GLY A 121 18.44 -6.58 -5.94
C GLY A 121 18.09 -6.58 -7.43
N VAL A 122 16.80 -6.76 -7.76
CA VAL A 122 16.26 -6.67 -9.12
C VAL A 122 16.51 -5.29 -9.71
N SER A 123 16.97 -5.24 -10.96
CA SER A 123 17.26 -4.00 -11.69
C SER A 123 16.15 -3.65 -12.69
N MET A 124 16.23 -2.44 -13.25
CA MET A 124 15.39 -2.05 -14.38
C MET A 124 15.61 -2.93 -15.62
N GLU A 125 16.83 -3.42 -15.85
CA GLU A 125 17.14 -4.31 -16.98
C GLU A 125 16.41 -5.65 -16.84
N ASP A 126 16.32 -6.19 -15.61
CA ASP A 126 15.59 -7.44 -15.35
C ASP A 126 14.07 -7.32 -15.63
N ILE A 127 13.53 -6.10 -15.62
CA ILE A 127 12.10 -5.82 -15.78
C ILE A 127 11.75 -5.33 -17.20
N HIS A 128 12.62 -4.51 -17.81
CA HIS A 128 12.36 -3.82 -19.07
C HIS A 128 13.38 -4.07 -20.17
N GLY A 129 14.48 -4.76 -19.84
CA GLY A 129 15.56 -5.09 -20.76
C GLY A 129 15.21 -6.11 -21.84
N GLU A 130 16.22 -6.49 -22.60
CA GLU A 130 16.09 -7.46 -23.69
C GLU A 130 15.70 -8.85 -23.17
N HIS A 131 16.29 -9.26 -22.04
CA HIS A 131 16.04 -10.54 -21.37
C HIS A 131 15.14 -10.39 -20.14
N LYS A 132 14.21 -9.42 -20.18
CA LYS A 132 13.28 -9.16 -19.08
C LYS A 132 12.51 -10.40 -18.65
N SER A 133 12.21 -10.44 -17.36
CA SER A 133 11.41 -11.50 -16.74
C SER A 133 10.22 -10.92 -15.98
N ASP A 134 9.46 -11.82 -15.37
CA ASP A 134 8.30 -11.53 -14.54
C ASP A 134 8.64 -11.36 -13.05
N VAL A 135 9.93 -11.33 -12.68
CA VAL A 135 10.40 -11.14 -11.29
C VAL A 135 9.78 -9.93 -10.59
N ASN A 136 9.31 -10.05 -9.34
CA ASN A 136 8.61 -8.98 -8.59
C ASN A 136 7.29 -8.47 -9.22
N GLY A 137 6.76 -9.13 -10.26
CA GLY A 137 5.51 -8.74 -10.90
C GLY A 137 4.27 -9.03 -10.03
N ILE A 138 3.22 -8.23 -10.22
CA ILE A 138 1.96 -8.35 -9.44
C ILE A 138 1.22 -9.68 -9.66
N HIS A 139 1.53 -10.42 -10.73
CA HIS A 139 0.93 -11.74 -10.99
C HIS A 139 1.27 -12.74 -9.88
N ALA A 140 2.47 -12.68 -9.27
CA ALA A 140 2.83 -13.55 -8.16
C ALA A 140 1.90 -13.30 -6.95
N TRP A 141 1.55 -12.04 -6.70
CA TRP A 141 0.58 -11.66 -5.67
C TRP A 141 -0.82 -12.10 -6.03
N ALA A 142 -1.21 -12.00 -7.30
CA ALA A 142 -2.52 -12.42 -7.78
C ALA A 142 -2.72 -13.95 -7.69
N GLU A 143 -1.68 -14.73 -8.00
CA GLU A 143 -1.69 -16.20 -7.93
C GLU A 143 -1.82 -16.69 -6.48
N LYS A 144 -1.09 -16.08 -5.53
CA LYS A 144 -1.22 -16.40 -4.10
C LYS A 144 -2.52 -15.86 -3.51
N GLY A 145 -2.96 -14.69 -3.97
CA GLY A 145 -4.07 -13.92 -3.41
C GLY A 145 -3.65 -13.05 -2.22
N ILE A 146 -4.26 -11.86 -2.12
CA ILE A 146 -4.10 -10.97 -0.97
C ILE A 146 -5.30 -11.18 -0.06
N VAL A 147 -5.20 -12.21 0.79
CA VAL A 147 -6.26 -12.62 1.70
C VAL A 147 -5.69 -12.72 3.10
N GLY A 148 -6.36 -12.12 4.08
CA GLY A 148 -5.88 -12.08 5.46
C GLY A 148 -6.85 -11.32 6.35
N ARG A 149 -6.41 -11.06 7.60
CA ARG A 149 -7.17 -10.22 8.52
C ARG A 149 -6.89 -8.75 8.22
N GLY A 150 -7.93 -7.97 7.96
CA GLY A 150 -7.83 -6.51 7.85
C GLY A 150 -8.12 -5.84 9.19
N VAL A 151 -7.33 -4.83 9.56
CA VAL A 151 -7.60 -3.97 10.73
C VAL A 151 -7.71 -2.51 10.30
N LEU A 152 -8.84 -1.87 10.61
CA LEU A 152 -9.11 -0.48 10.23
C LEU A 152 -8.77 0.46 11.39
N LEU A 153 -7.81 1.36 11.18
CA LEU A 153 -7.55 2.50 12.04
C LEU A 153 -8.23 3.75 11.48
N GLY A 154 -9.23 4.24 12.20
CA GLY A 154 -10.07 5.39 11.89
C GLY A 154 -9.39 6.74 12.18
N PHE A 155 -8.18 6.95 11.69
CA PHE A 155 -7.38 8.14 12.01
C PHE A 155 -8.13 9.47 11.79
N ASP A 156 -8.80 9.66 10.65
CA ASP A 156 -9.51 10.92 10.35
C ASP A 156 -10.62 11.22 11.36
N ALA A 157 -11.33 10.21 11.86
CA ALA A 157 -12.36 10.41 12.88
C ALA A 157 -11.73 10.73 14.25
N TRP A 158 -10.69 9.98 14.63
CA TRP A 158 -9.99 10.17 15.89
C TRP A 158 -9.32 11.55 15.98
N ARG A 159 -8.64 11.98 14.91
CA ARG A 159 -7.94 13.27 14.89
C ARG A 159 -8.90 14.46 14.99
N HIS A 160 -10.09 14.37 14.39
CA HIS A 160 -11.15 15.38 14.57
C HIS A 160 -11.64 15.43 16.02
N ALA A 161 -11.92 14.28 16.63
CA ALA A 161 -12.37 14.22 18.02
C ALA A 161 -11.32 14.75 19.03
N ASN A 162 -10.04 14.73 18.66
CA ASN A 162 -8.93 15.16 19.49
C ASN A 162 -8.31 16.50 19.06
N ASN A 163 -8.92 17.22 18.11
CA ASN A 163 -8.42 18.49 17.57
C ASN A 163 -6.97 18.43 17.06
N ILE A 164 -6.58 17.29 16.47
CA ILE A 164 -5.25 17.11 15.89
C ILE A 164 -5.29 17.58 14.42
N PRO A 165 -4.47 18.59 14.04
CA PRO A 165 -4.44 19.09 12.67
C PRO A 165 -3.85 18.06 11.72
N TYR A 166 -4.46 17.93 10.54
CA TYR A 166 -3.98 17.05 9.46
C TYR A 166 -4.59 17.49 8.13
N GLU A 167 -3.74 17.65 7.12
CA GLU A 167 -4.10 18.11 5.77
C GLU A 167 -3.60 17.11 4.73
N PRO A 168 -4.46 16.27 4.12
CA PRO A 168 -4.03 15.24 3.18
C PRO A 168 -3.24 15.74 1.96
N PHE A 169 -3.48 16.99 1.53
CA PHE A 169 -2.86 17.64 0.36
C PHE A 169 -1.75 18.64 0.75
N ARG A 170 -1.09 18.40 1.88
CA ARG A 170 0.13 19.10 2.31
C ARG A 170 1.18 18.07 2.71
N THR A 171 2.45 18.45 2.68
CA THR A 171 3.52 17.60 3.21
C THR A 171 3.34 17.41 4.72
N GLY A 172 3.27 16.17 5.16
CA GLY A 172 3.07 15.81 6.55
C GLY A 172 3.03 14.31 6.73
N SER A 173 2.90 13.86 7.98
CA SER A 173 2.88 12.44 8.31
C SER A 173 1.86 12.11 9.39
N ILE A 174 1.29 10.91 9.29
CA ILE A 174 0.58 10.22 10.35
C ILE A 174 1.63 9.40 11.10
N THR A 175 1.94 9.83 12.31
CA THR A 175 3.04 9.25 13.11
C THR A 175 2.67 7.89 13.69
N LEU A 176 3.68 7.07 14.00
CA LEU A 176 3.46 5.79 14.68
C LEU A 176 2.72 5.97 16.01
N ASN A 177 3.05 7.02 16.77
CA ASN A 177 2.40 7.32 18.04
C ASN A 177 0.92 7.65 17.87
N GLN A 178 0.55 8.38 16.82
CA GLN A 178 -0.86 8.64 16.50
C GLN A 178 -1.57 7.34 16.12
N LEU A 179 -0.97 6.46 15.31
CA LEU A 179 -1.58 5.17 14.97
C LEU A 179 -1.77 4.28 16.19
N LYS A 180 -0.79 4.22 17.10
CA LYS A 180 -0.91 3.53 18.39
C LYS A 180 -2.03 4.14 19.24
N ALA A 181 -2.16 5.46 19.28
CA ALA A 181 -3.24 6.14 20.00
C ALA A 181 -4.63 5.85 19.41
N VAL A 182 -4.75 5.80 18.07
CA VAL A 182 -5.99 5.40 17.39
C VAL A 182 -6.36 3.96 17.74
N ALA A 183 -5.40 3.04 17.64
CA ALA A 183 -5.63 1.63 17.98
C ALA A 183 -6.09 1.46 19.44
N ALA A 184 -5.42 2.15 20.39
CA ALA A 184 -5.78 2.13 21.79
C ALA A 184 -7.19 2.72 22.05
N ALA A 185 -7.51 3.87 21.45
CA ALA A 185 -8.82 4.50 21.60
C ALA A 185 -9.96 3.66 21.01
N GLN A 186 -9.69 2.90 19.94
CA GLN A 186 -10.65 1.97 19.33
C GLN A 186 -10.74 0.61 20.03
N GLY A 187 -9.81 0.30 20.96
CA GLY A 187 -9.64 -1.06 21.48
C GLY A 187 -9.26 -2.09 20.40
N THR A 188 -8.55 -1.66 19.36
CA THR A 188 -8.14 -2.51 18.22
C THR A 188 -6.78 -3.15 18.48
N ASP A 189 -6.74 -4.48 18.51
CA ASP A 189 -5.50 -5.25 18.62
C ASP A 189 -4.91 -5.59 17.25
N ILE A 190 -3.68 -5.13 17.00
CA ILE A 190 -2.92 -5.36 15.76
C ILE A 190 -2.04 -6.59 15.95
N LYS A 191 -2.21 -7.58 15.08
CA LYS A 191 -1.54 -8.87 15.12
C LYS A 191 -0.62 -9.06 13.92
N PHE A 192 0.31 -9.99 14.07
CA PHE A 192 1.16 -10.40 12.96
C PHE A 192 0.32 -10.99 11.81
N GLY A 193 0.61 -10.55 10.58
CA GLY A 193 -0.13 -10.94 9.38
C GLY A 193 -1.37 -10.08 9.11
N ASP A 194 -1.63 -9.05 9.92
CA ASP A 194 -2.69 -8.10 9.61
C ASP A 194 -2.34 -7.23 8.40
N VAL A 195 -3.36 -6.97 7.57
CA VAL A 195 -3.35 -5.89 6.59
C VAL A 195 -3.88 -4.64 7.29
N LEU A 196 -3.00 -3.68 7.55
CA LEU A 196 -3.36 -2.41 8.16
C LEU A 196 -4.08 -1.53 7.14
N LEU A 197 -5.26 -1.03 7.51
CA LEU A 197 -6.04 -0.09 6.72
C LEU A 197 -6.16 1.20 7.51
N ILE A 198 -5.77 2.33 6.92
CA ILE A 198 -5.83 3.64 7.58
C ILE A 198 -6.84 4.52 6.87
N ARG A 199 -7.89 4.92 7.59
CA ARG A 199 -8.81 5.97 7.12
C ARG A 199 -8.14 7.33 7.36
N SER A 200 -7.25 7.72 6.45
CA SER A 200 -6.45 8.96 6.54
C SER A 200 -7.28 10.23 6.36
N GLY A 201 -8.43 10.15 5.70
CA GLY A 201 -9.27 11.30 5.34
C GLY A 201 -9.06 11.80 3.91
N TYR A 202 -8.11 11.23 3.15
CA TYR A 202 -7.81 11.65 1.78
C TYR A 202 -9.05 11.72 0.88
N VAL A 203 -9.82 10.64 0.75
CA VAL A 203 -11.00 10.58 -0.13
C VAL A 203 -12.07 11.59 0.27
N ARG A 204 -12.27 11.80 1.59
CA ARG A 204 -13.23 12.81 2.10
C ARG A 204 -12.78 14.22 1.74
N THR A 205 -11.50 14.53 1.94
CA THR A 205 -10.95 15.85 1.61
C THR A 205 -10.98 16.09 0.11
N PHE A 206 -10.57 15.10 -0.71
CA PHE A 206 -10.60 15.20 -2.17
C PHE A 206 -12.01 15.49 -2.68
N GLY A 207 -13.03 14.79 -2.18
CA GLY A 207 -14.42 15.01 -2.57
C GLY A 207 -15.00 16.37 -2.17
N GLY A 208 -14.29 17.15 -1.35
CA GLY A 208 -14.64 18.52 -0.99
C GLY A 208 -13.86 19.60 -1.73
N LEU A 209 -12.88 19.24 -2.57
CA LEU A 209 -12.09 20.19 -3.35
C LEU A 209 -12.88 20.72 -4.55
N SER A 210 -12.68 22.00 -4.86
CA SER A 210 -13.07 22.59 -6.14
C SER A 210 -12.17 22.13 -7.28
N GLU A 211 -12.63 22.28 -8.53
CA GLU A 211 -11.82 21.97 -9.72
C GLU A 211 -10.52 22.78 -9.77
N ALA A 212 -10.54 24.04 -9.31
CA ALA A 212 -9.36 24.89 -9.24
C ALA A 212 -8.34 24.36 -8.23
N GLU A 213 -8.78 23.89 -7.06
CA GLU A 213 -7.90 23.29 -6.06
C GLU A 213 -7.33 21.95 -6.53
N ILE A 214 -8.13 21.15 -7.24
CA ILE A 214 -7.68 19.90 -7.86
C ILE A 214 -6.57 20.19 -8.87
N GLU A 215 -6.75 21.18 -9.76
CA GLU A 215 -5.75 21.54 -10.77
C GLU A 215 -4.46 22.07 -10.12
N VAL A 216 -4.56 22.90 -9.08
CA VAL A 216 -3.40 23.35 -8.29
C VAL A 216 -2.66 22.14 -7.71
N ASN A 217 -3.36 21.27 -6.97
CA ASN A 217 -2.74 20.09 -6.35
C ASN A 217 -2.11 19.13 -7.37
N ALA A 218 -2.72 18.97 -8.55
CA ALA A 218 -2.18 18.13 -9.63
C ALA A 218 -0.96 18.75 -10.34
N SER A 219 -0.83 20.09 -10.29
CA SER A 219 0.29 20.82 -10.91
C SER A 219 1.56 20.86 -10.06
N GLU A 220 1.46 20.63 -8.75
CA GLU A 220 2.59 20.61 -7.81
C GLU A 220 3.60 19.49 -8.14
N LYS A 221 4.90 19.82 -8.06
CA LYS A 221 6.00 18.89 -8.39
C LYS A 221 7.10 18.92 -7.32
N PRO A 222 7.20 17.88 -6.47
CA PRO A 222 6.27 16.75 -6.34
C PRO A 222 4.92 17.18 -5.73
N PRO A 223 3.84 16.41 -5.95
CA PRO A 223 2.57 16.63 -5.25
C PRO A 223 2.76 16.66 -3.74
N LEU A 224 2.13 17.62 -3.07
CA LEU A 224 2.17 17.75 -1.62
C LEU A 224 1.15 16.79 -1.02
N LEU A 225 1.64 15.72 -0.40
CA LEU A 225 0.82 14.67 0.19
C LEU A 225 1.27 14.35 1.60
N SER A 226 0.28 14.03 2.45
CA SER A 226 0.52 13.44 3.75
C SER A 226 0.20 11.95 3.71
N GLY A 227 1.03 11.16 4.40
CA GLY A 227 0.88 9.70 4.48
C GLY A 227 1.43 9.17 5.79
N GLU A 228 1.72 7.88 5.84
CA GLU A 228 2.38 7.28 7.01
C GLU A 228 3.81 7.81 7.18
N GLU A 229 4.24 7.99 8.43
CA GLU A 229 5.60 8.38 8.78
C GLU A 229 6.63 7.30 8.36
N GLN A 230 7.77 7.75 7.84
CA GLN A 230 8.91 6.90 7.46
C GLN A 230 10.06 7.09 8.47
N SER A 231 9.84 6.68 9.72
CA SER A 231 10.84 6.76 10.81
C SER A 231 11.40 5.38 11.18
N GLU A 232 12.56 5.33 11.84
CA GLU A 232 13.13 4.06 12.30
C GLU A 232 12.24 3.35 13.33
N ASP A 233 11.42 4.11 14.07
CA ASP A 233 10.47 3.59 15.05
C ASP A 233 9.43 2.64 14.41
N VAL A 234 9.15 2.76 13.10
CA VAL A 234 8.19 1.86 12.42
C VAL A 234 8.78 0.49 12.07
N LEU A 235 10.10 0.30 12.21
CA LEU A 235 10.78 -0.95 11.88
C LEU A 235 10.57 -2.05 12.94
N GLU A 236 10.36 -1.67 14.21
CA GLU A 236 10.26 -2.60 15.34
C GLU A 236 9.11 -2.35 16.31
#